data_AF-A0A819MVI7-F1
#
_entry.id   AF-A0A819MVI7-F1
#
_cell.length_a   1.000
_cell.length_b   1.000
_cell.length_c   1.000
_cell.angle_alpha   90.00
_cell.angle_beta   90.00
_cell.angle_gamma   90.00
#
_symmetry.space_group_name_H-M   'P 1'
#
loop_
_entity.id
_entity.type
_entity.pdbx_description
1 polymer ?
#
loop_
_entity_poly.entity_id
_entity_poly.type
_entity_poly.pdbx_seq_one_letter_code
_entity_poly.pdbx_strand_id
1 'polypeptide(L)'
;YACPIGTKVVATRAGIVKAGNWGDAYGTHIIIESKDAAGKVIRHLYAHLSQKMVSVGASVKAEQQIAKSGNTGRSTGPHLHYEERVSPFAYANHRNTQFNK
;
A
#
# COMPACT_ATOMS: atom_id res chain seq x y z
N TYR A 1 5.03 3.16 9.66
CA TYR A 1 4.07 3.71 10.64
C TYR A 1 3.79 2.66 11.71
N ALA A 2 4.29 2.82 12.93
CA ALA A 2 4.04 1.86 14.01
C ALA A 2 2.56 1.87 14.41
N CYS A 3 1.92 0.70 14.43
CA CYS A 3 0.52 0.57 14.80
C CYS A 3 0.21 -0.85 15.28
N PRO A 4 -0.78 -1.03 16.18
CA PRO A 4 -1.24 -2.36 16.56
C PRO A 4 -1.64 -3.20 15.34
N ILE A 5 -1.52 -4.53 15.47
CA ILE A 5 -2.09 -5.45 14.48
C ILE A 5 -3.61 -5.23 14.43
N GLY A 6 -4.18 -5.15 13.23
CA GLY A 6 -5.62 -4.99 13.05
C GLY A 6 -6.08 -3.56 12.77
N THR A 7 -5.19 -2.57 12.85
CA THR A 7 -5.51 -1.17 12.50
C THR A 7 -6.00 -1.07 11.06
N LYS A 8 -7.02 -0.22 10.84
CA LYS A 8 -7.63 0.02 9.53
C LYS A 8 -6.58 0.55 8.55
N VAL A 9 -6.44 -0.10 7.40
CA VAL A 9 -5.60 0.37 6.28
C VAL A 9 -6.52 0.75 5.13
N VAL A 10 -6.38 1.99 4.66
CA VAL A 10 -7.18 2.56 3.57
C VAL A 10 -6.32 2.82 2.33
N ALA A 11 -6.95 2.81 1.15
CA ALA A 11 -6.29 3.19 -0.09
C ALA A 11 -6.05 4.70 -0.14
N THR A 12 -4.80 5.12 -0.33
CA THR A 12 -4.41 6.53 -0.47
C THR A 12 -4.97 7.17 -1.74
N ARG A 13 -5.19 6.39 -2.80
CA ARG A 13 -5.72 6.85 -4.08
C ARG A 13 -6.66 5.82 -4.69
N ALA A 14 -7.59 6.30 -5.50
CA ALA A 14 -8.40 5.43 -6.34
C ALA A 14 -7.51 4.71 -7.37
N GLY A 15 -7.82 3.44 -7.65
CA GLY A 15 -7.01 2.63 -8.54
C GLY A 15 -7.50 1.19 -8.65
N ILE A 16 -6.69 0.34 -9.28
CA ILE A 16 -6.97 -1.07 -9.48
C ILE A 16 -5.97 -1.90 -8.67
N VAL A 17 -6.47 -2.89 -7.93
CA VAL A 17 -5.61 -3.85 -7.23
C VAL A 17 -4.89 -4.73 -8.25
N LYS A 18 -3.56 -4.77 -8.20
CA LYS A 18 -2.75 -5.57 -9.11
C LYS A 18 -2.30 -6.87 -8.45
N ALA A 19 -2.19 -7.92 -9.26
CA ALA A 19 -1.38 -9.06 -8.89
C ALA A 19 0.08 -8.64 -8.83
N GLY A 20 0.81 -9.18 -7.86
CA GLY A 20 2.22 -8.96 -7.72
C GLY A 20 2.72 -9.50 -6.39
N ASN A 21 3.99 -9.89 -6.39
CA ASN A 21 4.77 -10.12 -5.20
C ASN A 21 6.01 -9.22 -5.28
N TRP A 22 6.19 -8.28 -4.37
CA TRP A 22 7.39 -7.43 -4.32
C TRP A 22 8.50 -8.03 -3.46
N GLY A 23 8.31 -9.24 -2.96
CA GLY A 23 9.28 -10.01 -2.21
C GLY A 23 8.75 -10.43 -0.84
N ASP A 24 9.25 -11.55 -0.35
CA ASP A 24 8.76 -12.19 0.89
C ASP A 24 8.97 -11.33 2.14
N ALA A 25 9.96 -10.41 2.10
CA ALA A 25 10.20 -9.46 3.17
C ALA A 25 8.98 -8.56 3.47
N TYR A 26 8.18 -8.23 2.46
CA TYR A 26 6.96 -7.43 2.63
C TYR A 26 5.80 -8.21 3.26
N GLY A 27 5.91 -9.54 3.35
CA GLY A 27 4.86 -10.41 3.88
C GLY A 27 3.57 -10.31 3.07
N THR A 28 2.43 -10.32 3.76
CA THR A 28 1.15 -10.09 3.09
C THR A 28 1.06 -8.63 2.69
N HIS A 29 0.87 -8.37 1.40
CA HIS A 29 0.82 -7.03 0.86
C HIS A 29 -0.25 -6.86 -0.24
N ILE A 30 -0.59 -5.61 -0.49
CA ILE A 30 -1.48 -5.16 -1.56
C ILE A 30 -0.75 -4.14 -2.41
N ILE A 31 -0.87 -4.26 -3.72
CA ILE A 31 -0.40 -3.26 -4.69
C ILE A 31 -1.62 -2.67 -5.38
N ILE A 32 -1.77 -1.36 -5.31
CA ILE A 32 -2.78 -0.61 -6.06
C ILE A 32 -2.08 0.21 -7.13
N GLU A 33 -2.59 0.16 -8.35
CA GLU A 33 -2.09 0.92 -9.48
C GLU A 33 -3.04 2.08 -9.79
N SER A 34 -2.49 3.29 -9.86
CA SER A 34 -3.18 4.52 -10.23
C SER A 34 -2.37 5.27 -11.30
N LYS A 35 -2.86 6.43 -11.74
CA LYS A 35 -2.14 7.34 -12.64
C LYS A 35 -2.01 8.73 -12.01
N ASP A 36 -0.88 9.40 -12.23
CA ASP A 36 -0.73 10.82 -11.90
C ASP A 36 -1.41 11.72 -12.95
N ALA A 37 -1.37 13.04 -12.70
CA ALA A 37 -1.93 14.04 -13.60
C ALA A 37 -1.24 14.07 -14.98
N ALA A 38 0.02 13.62 -15.06
CA ALA A 38 0.77 13.50 -16.31
C ALA A 38 0.55 12.14 -17.00
N GLY A 39 -0.35 11.30 -16.49
CA GLY A 39 -0.68 9.98 -17.04
C GLY A 39 0.34 8.88 -16.69
N LYS A 40 1.36 9.15 -15.86
CA LYS A 40 2.33 8.15 -15.43
C LYS A 40 1.69 7.20 -14.43
N VAL A 41 2.05 5.92 -14.55
CA VAL A 41 1.59 4.87 -13.64
C VAL A 41 2.26 5.02 -12.28
N ILE A 42 1.47 4.97 -11.22
CA ILE A 42 1.93 4.92 -9.82
C ILE A 42 1.48 3.60 -9.20
N ARG A 43 2.39 2.93 -8.49
CA ARG A 43 2.07 1.77 -7.67
C ARG A 43 2.20 2.09 -6.19
N HIS A 44 1.12 1.87 -5.46
CA HIS A 44 1.01 2.04 -4.01
C HIS A 44 1.11 0.67 -3.36
N LEU A 45 2.12 0.45 -2.54
CA LEU A 45 2.33 -0.78 -1.78
C LEU A 45 1.86 -0.58 -0.34
N TYR A 46 1.12 -1.56 0.18
CA TYR A 46 0.76 -1.67 1.59
C TYR A 46 1.24 -3.04 2.08
N ALA A 47 2.20 -3.08 2.99
CA ALA A 47 2.90 -4.30 3.39
C ALA A 47 2.79 -4.61 4.89
N HIS A 48 3.29 -5.78 5.27
CA HIS A 48 3.20 -6.38 6.61
C HIS A 48 1.77 -6.59 7.11
N LEU A 49 0.80 -6.70 6.21
CA LEU A 49 -0.62 -6.77 6.55
C LEU A 49 -0.95 -8.07 7.30
N SER A 50 -1.97 -8.04 8.15
CA SER A 50 -2.53 -9.25 8.76
C SER A 50 -3.66 -9.84 7.92
N GLN A 51 -4.41 -9.00 7.21
CA GLN A 51 -5.58 -9.40 6.44
C GLN A 51 -5.78 -8.48 5.24
N LYS A 52 -6.04 -9.07 4.07
CA LYS A 52 -6.51 -8.36 2.86
C LYS A 52 -8.03 -8.40 2.79
N MET A 53 -8.64 -7.29 2.39
CA MET A 53 -10.10 -7.15 2.25
C MET A 53 -10.52 -6.89 0.80
N VAL A 54 -9.56 -6.87 -0.12
CA VAL A 54 -9.77 -6.69 -1.55
C VAL A 54 -9.01 -7.76 -2.34
N SER A 55 -9.51 -8.03 -3.54
CA SER A 55 -8.96 -9.02 -4.47
C SER A 55 -8.30 -8.34 -5.66
N VAL A 56 -7.39 -9.07 -6.32
CA VAL A 56 -6.78 -8.63 -7.58
C VAL A 56 -7.87 -8.30 -8.60
N GLY A 57 -7.68 -7.19 -9.33
CA GLY A 57 -8.63 -6.69 -10.32
C GLY A 57 -9.73 -5.79 -9.74
N ALA A 58 -9.88 -5.72 -8.42
CA ALA A 58 -10.87 -4.85 -7.80
C ALA A 58 -10.51 -3.36 -8.00
N SER A 59 -11.52 -2.57 -8.35
CA SER A 59 -11.44 -1.10 -8.28
C SER A 59 -11.63 -0.65 -6.84
N VAL A 60 -10.76 0.25 -6.38
CA VAL A 60 -10.83 0.86 -5.05
C VAL A 60 -10.93 2.37 -5.17
N LYS A 61 -11.64 3.01 -4.23
CA LYS A 61 -11.70 4.46 -4.07
C LYS A 61 -10.63 4.92 -3.07
N ALA A 62 -10.26 6.20 -3.12
CA ALA A 62 -9.52 6.81 -2.03
C ALA A 62 -10.30 6.67 -0.71
N GLU A 63 -9.60 6.50 0.41
CA GLU A 63 -10.16 6.26 1.75
C GLU A 63 -10.95 4.95 1.93
N GLN A 64 -11.09 4.14 0.87
CA GLN A 64 -11.71 2.82 0.99
C GLN A 64 -10.81 1.91 1.82
N GLN A 65 -11.39 1.21 2.80
CA GLN A 65 -10.67 0.20 3.56
C GLN A 65 -10.29 -0.98 2.65
N ILE A 66 -9.01 -1.32 2.64
CA ILE A 66 -8.44 -2.38 1.79
C ILE A 66 -7.83 -3.53 2.60
N ALA A 67 -7.45 -3.27 3.85
CA ALA A 67 -6.74 -4.25 4.68
C ALA A 67 -6.77 -3.88 6.16
N LYS A 68 -6.13 -4.75 6.95
CA LYS A 68 -5.71 -4.51 8.34
C LYS A 68 -4.19 -4.58 8.46
N SER A 69 -3.59 -3.69 9.23
CA SER A 69 -2.16 -3.70 9.57
C SER A 69 -1.78 -5.02 10.25
N GLY A 70 -0.50 -5.36 10.23
CA GLY A 70 -0.03 -6.58 10.83
C GLY A 70 1.46 -6.53 11.18
N ASN A 71 2.05 -7.72 11.16
CA ASN A 71 3.46 -7.94 11.41
C ASN A 71 3.99 -9.11 10.56
N THR A 72 3.45 -9.30 9.36
CA THR A 72 3.84 -10.41 8.48
C THR A 72 5.11 -10.09 7.69
N GLY A 73 5.81 -11.12 7.20
CA GLY A 73 7.08 -10.95 6.51
C GLY A 73 8.23 -10.63 7.46
N ARG A 74 9.25 -9.90 6.99
CA ARG A 74 10.42 -9.55 7.79
C ARG A 74 10.20 -8.21 8.47
N SER A 75 9.51 -8.24 9.61
CA SER A 75 9.19 -7.07 10.42
C SER A 75 9.61 -7.29 11.88
N THR A 76 10.16 -6.26 12.53
CA THR A 76 10.62 -6.31 13.93
C THR A 76 9.50 -6.03 14.93
N GLY A 77 8.36 -5.49 14.49
CA GLY A 77 7.20 -5.22 15.31
C GLY A 77 6.02 -4.68 14.51
N PRO A 78 4.79 -4.70 15.07
CA PRO A 78 3.59 -4.29 14.35
C PRO A 78 3.67 -2.88 13.75
N HIS A 79 3.55 -2.80 12.44
CA HIS A 79 3.56 -1.54 11.71
C HIS A 79 2.95 -1.68 10.31
N LEU A 80 2.56 -0.56 9.71
CA LEU A 80 2.25 -0.45 8.30
C LEU A 80 3.48 0.09 7.56
N HIS A 81 3.95 -0.66 6.57
CA HIS A 81 4.93 -0.21 5.58
C HIS A 81 4.19 0.21 4.30
N TYR A 82 4.48 1.41 3.83
CA TYR A 82 3.82 2.04 2.70
C TYR A 82 4.85 2.60 1.73
N GLU A 83 4.63 2.39 0.44
CA GLU A 83 5.44 2.99 -0.62
C GLU A 83 4.58 3.47 -1.78
N GLU A 84 5.03 4.52 -2.45
CA GLU A 84 4.59 4.81 -3.83
C GLU A 84 5.80 4.82 -4.77
N ARG A 85 5.65 4.15 -5.92
CA ARG A 85 6.65 4.11 -7.00
C ARG A 85 6.03 4.64 -8.30
N VAL A 86 6.69 5.58 -8.97
CA VAL A 86 6.22 6.22 -10.22
C VAL A 86 7.00 5.67 -11.40
N SER A 87 6.32 5.28 -12.49
CA SER A 87 6.93 4.82 -13.75
C SER A 87 8.09 5.74 -14.19
N PRO A 88 9.31 5.23 -14.43
CA PRO A 88 9.72 3.81 -14.58
C PRO A 88 9.96 3.01 -13.26
N PHE A 89 9.13 3.24 -12.24
CA PHE A 89 9.09 2.64 -10.90
C PHE A 89 10.28 3.02 -10.01
N ALA A 90 10.80 4.24 -10.23
CA ALA A 90 11.60 4.90 -9.22
C ALA A 90 10.72 5.20 -7.98
N TYR A 91 11.33 5.19 -6.80
CA TYR A 91 10.67 5.67 -5.59
C TYR A 91 10.19 7.11 -5.82
N ALA A 92 8.91 7.37 -5.61
CA ALA A 92 8.46 8.75 -5.52
C ALA A 92 9.15 9.37 -4.31
N ASN A 93 9.67 10.60 -4.42
CA ASN A 93 10.27 11.29 -3.29
C ASN A 93 9.17 11.64 -2.28
N HIS A 94 8.92 10.75 -1.31
CA HIS A 94 7.92 10.87 -0.25
C HIS A 94 8.25 11.89 0.83
N ARG A 95 9.04 12.92 0.53
CA ARG A 95 9.38 13.98 1.51
C ARG A 95 8.22 14.94 1.82
N ASN A 96 7.00 14.61 1.40
CA ASN A 96 5.81 15.39 1.73
C ASN A 96 4.66 14.48 2.19
N THR A 97 4.93 13.62 3.18
CA THR A 97 3.89 12.86 3.87
C THR A 97 2.91 13.82 4.54
N GLN A 98 1.76 14.06 3.91
CA GLN A 98 0.61 14.78 4.47
C GLN A 98 -0.13 13.95 5.54
N PHE A 99 0.52 12.99 6.19
CA PHE A 99 -0.05 12.19 7.29
C PHE A 99 0.14 12.84 8.66
N ASN A 100 0.25 14.17 8.71
CA ASN A 100 0.13 14.93 9.95
C ASN A 100 -0.65 16.21 9.67
N LYS A 101 -1.99 16.09 9.73
CA LYS A 101 -2.93 17.08 10.25
C LYS A 101 -4.26 16.39 10.49
#